data_AF-A0A9E5R222-F1
#
_entry.id   AF-A0A9E5R222-F1
#
_cell.length_a   1.000
_cell.length_b   1.000
_cell.length_c   1.000
_cell.angle_alpha   90.00
_cell.angle_beta   90.00
_cell.angle_gamma   90.00
#
_symmetry.space_group_name_H-M   'P 1'
#
loop_
_entity.id
_entity.type
_entity.pdbx_description
1 polymer ?
#
loop_
_entity_poly.entity_id
_entity_poly.type
_entity_poly.pdbx_seq_one_letter_code
_entity_poly.pdbx_strand_id
1 'polypeptide(L)'
;MANSLKLRIFIQRRLVDANAGDSVVAVLNTGNVITSAADDFVFNYGTNLENPASRHPFFGANYDNGAGDYMSNSYMNRFLNSPSGQTDPRIRYYFYRQETNTSNVAATEYPCIAFPFPSHYDPGDVFCQIGSGYWGRDHGDDSGIPPDDLDRTIWGVYPVGGQFDASNDVNGSQTSGAGGAGLAPILPSFFVDFLRAEAALTLGTGEDARALMESGIRASIAKCISQATLTDPTYTTERSNGLTPQEQFEPNAAAIDIYVNSILALYDAAGNNTARLEVVITEYYKAAFGNGFEAYNMYRRTGFPINLQKTYAVNPGAFIRSFFYPSNYVNVNQNADQKPDVDQEVFWDDRSAVLR
;
A
#
# COMPACT_ATOMS: atom_id res chain seq x y z
N MET A 1 0.00 20.61 8.95
CA MET A 1 -0.43 19.34 9.56
C MET A 1 -1.87 19.34 10.10
N ALA A 2 -2.22 20.10 11.15
CA ALA A 2 -3.54 19.97 11.80
C ALA A 2 -4.76 20.17 10.87
N ASN A 3 -4.68 21.12 9.94
CA ASN A 3 -5.74 21.33 8.94
C ASN A 3 -5.86 20.16 7.95
N SER A 4 -4.76 19.52 7.57
CA SER A 4 -4.81 18.30 6.74
C SER A 4 -5.45 17.12 7.47
N LEU A 5 -5.25 16.99 8.79
CA LEU A 5 -5.98 16.00 9.58
C LEU A 5 -7.49 16.30 9.62
N LYS A 6 -7.89 17.58 9.75
CA LYS A 6 -9.30 17.98 9.65
C LYS A 6 -9.88 17.65 8.29
N LEU A 7 -9.17 17.99 7.22
CA LEU A 7 -9.54 17.65 5.84
C LEU A 7 -9.80 16.14 5.69
N ARG A 8 -8.85 15.30 6.13
CA ARG A 8 -8.98 13.84 6.13
C ARG A 8 -10.23 13.37 6.89
N ILE A 9 -10.48 13.91 8.09
CA ILE A 9 -11.64 13.54 8.91
C ILE A 9 -12.95 13.93 8.21
N PHE A 10 -13.04 15.12 7.63
CA PHE A 10 -14.24 15.58 6.92
C PHE A 10 -14.53 14.72 5.69
N ILE A 11 -13.51 14.33 4.92
CA ILE A 11 -13.66 13.41 3.80
C ILE A 11 -14.06 12.01 4.30
N GLN A 12 -13.46 11.53 5.42
CA GLN A 12 -13.80 10.21 5.98
C GLN A 12 -15.28 10.09 6.32
N ARG A 13 -15.91 11.16 6.81
CA ARG A 13 -17.30 11.16 7.24
C ARG A 13 -18.30 11.65 6.18
N ARG A 14 -17.87 11.91 4.96
CA ARG A 14 -18.67 12.61 3.94
C ARG A 14 -20.01 11.94 3.59
N LEU A 15 -20.16 10.64 3.84
CA LEU A 15 -21.40 9.90 3.56
C LEU A 15 -22.46 10.07 4.65
N VAL A 16 -22.04 10.44 5.86
CA VAL A 16 -22.93 10.60 7.03
C VAL A 16 -23.01 12.05 7.51
N ASP A 17 -22.37 12.98 6.79
CA ASP A 17 -22.33 14.40 7.12
C ASP A 17 -22.68 15.24 5.91
N ALA A 18 -23.92 15.73 5.88
CA ALA A 18 -24.42 16.58 4.79
C ALA A 18 -23.62 17.89 4.62
N ASN A 19 -22.88 18.34 5.65
CA ASN A 19 -22.07 19.55 5.61
C ASN A 19 -20.58 19.27 5.34
N ALA A 20 -20.23 18.04 4.94
CA ALA A 20 -18.83 17.67 4.71
C ALA A 20 -18.19 18.52 3.61
N GLY A 21 -18.92 18.86 2.55
CA GLY A 21 -18.42 19.72 1.46
C GLY A 21 -18.03 21.11 1.96
N ASP A 22 -18.92 21.79 2.67
CA ASP A 22 -18.64 23.11 3.26
C ASP A 22 -17.46 23.07 4.24
N SER A 23 -17.39 22.01 5.05
CA SER A 23 -16.31 21.81 6.03
C SER A 23 -14.96 21.61 5.34
N VAL A 24 -14.93 20.86 4.23
CA VAL A 24 -13.73 20.68 3.40
C VAL A 24 -13.31 22.00 2.75
N VAL A 25 -14.23 22.71 2.10
CA VAL A 25 -13.96 24.01 1.47
C VAL A 25 -13.45 25.03 2.49
N ALA A 26 -14.04 25.08 3.68
CA ALA A 26 -13.59 25.96 4.76
C ALA A 26 -12.15 25.68 5.18
N VAL A 27 -11.75 24.39 5.27
CA VAL A 27 -10.36 24.01 5.58
C VAL A 27 -9.41 24.39 4.45
N LEU A 28 -9.78 24.12 3.20
CA LEU A 28 -8.95 24.43 2.03
C LEU A 28 -8.71 25.95 1.89
N ASN A 29 -9.75 26.77 2.14
CA ASN A 29 -9.66 28.23 2.10
C ASN A 29 -8.72 28.83 3.15
N THR A 30 -8.33 28.08 4.18
CA THR A 30 -7.29 28.54 5.11
C THR A 30 -5.90 28.61 4.46
N GLY A 31 -5.69 27.93 3.33
CA GLY A 31 -4.39 27.82 2.65
C GLY A 31 -3.32 27.04 3.43
N ASN A 32 -3.67 26.47 4.59
CA ASN A 32 -2.72 25.94 5.57
C ASN A 32 -2.79 24.41 5.68
N VAL A 33 -2.92 23.72 4.55
CA VAL A 33 -2.81 22.26 4.45
C VAL A 33 -1.41 21.87 4.00
N ILE A 34 -1.00 20.61 4.22
CA ILE A 34 0.21 20.01 3.66
C ILE A 34 0.11 20.07 2.14
N THR A 35 1.05 20.74 1.48
CA THR A 35 1.07 20.93 0.02
C THR A 35 2.35 20.42 -0.64
N SER A 36 3.36 20.06 0.14
CA SER A 36 4.66 19.63 -0.38
C SER A 36 5.30 18.59 0.51
N ALA A 37 6.30 17.87 -0.02
CA ALA A 37 7.06 16.87 0.73
C ALA A 37 7.80 17.46 1.95
N ALA A 38 8.06 18.77 1.97
CA ALA A 38 8.66 19.45 3.13
C ALA A 38 7.68 19.54 4.32
N ASP A 39 6.38 19.40 4.06
CA ASP A 39 5.31 19.45 5.06
C ASP A 39 4.81 18.06 5.47
N ASP A 40 5.43 17.00 4.93
CA ASP A 40 5.05 15.61 5.15
C ASP A 40 4.95 15.29 6.65
N PHE A 41 3.81 14.76 7.08
CA PHE A 41 3.69 14.23 8.42
C PHE A 41 4.01 12.73 8.42
N VAL A 42 5.23 12.39 8.84
CA VAL A 42 5.75 11.02 8.91
C VAL A 42 6.51 10.82 10.22
N PHE A 43 6.66 9.57 10.64
CA PHE A 43 7.58 9.18 11.71
C PHE A 43 8.81 8.52 11.08
N ASN A 44 10.02 8.99 11.38
CA ASN A 44 11.26 8.40 10.85
C ASN A 44 11.85 7.42 11.87
N TYR A 45 12.25 6.24 11.40
CA TYR A 45 12.97 5.24 12.17
C TYR A 45 14.49 5.44 12.04
N GLY A 46 15.24 4.82 12.95
CA GLY A 46 16.70 4.80 12.93
C GLY A 46 17.26 3.42 12.59
N THR A 47 18.54 3.21 12.88
CA THR A 47 19.24 1.94 12.64
C THR A 47 19.60 1.18 13.92
N ASN A 48 19.27 1.72 15.10
CA ASN A 48 19.70 1.13 16.37
C ASN A 48 18.95 -0.17 16.67
N LEU A 49 19.68 -1.28 16.76
CA LEU A 49 19.15 -2.58 17.17
C LEU A 49 19.07 -2.69 18.71
N GLU A 50 19.97 -2.03 19.44
CA GLU A 50 20.07 -2.15 20.89
C GLU A 50 18.89 -1.50 21.61
N ASN A 51 18.51 -1.99 22.79
CA ASN A 51 17.38 -1.45 23.55
C ASN A 51 17.69 -0.02 24.09
N PRO A 52 16.87 1.02 23.77
CA PRO A 52 15.65 0.97 22.96
C PRO A 52 15.91 0.92 21.46
N ALA A 53 15.41 -0.14 20.82
CA ALA A 53 15.54 -0.35 19.39
C ALA A 53 14.76 0.75 18.64
N SER A 54 15.37 1.32 17.60
CA SER A 54 14.78 2.41 16.81
C SER A 54 14.52 2.06 15.35
N ARG A 55 14.86 0.84 14.93
CA ARG A 55 14.58 0.32 13.58
C ARG A 55 13.08 0.17 13.33
N HIS A 56 12.69 0.25 12.06
CA HIS A 56 11.33 -0.07 11.64
C HIS A 56 10.95 -1.51 12.07
N PRO A 57 9.81 -1.74 12.75
CA PRO A 57 9.45 -3.08 13.26
C PRO A 57 9.41 -4.17 12.17
N PHE A 58 8.85 -3.87 11.00
CA PHE A 58 8.86 -4.80 9.87
C PHE A 58 10.25 -5.13 9.31
N PHE A 59 11.26 -4.27 9.53
CA PHE A 59 12.64 -4.62 9.18
C PHE A 59 13.11 -5.75 10.09
N GLY A 60 13.01 -5.57 11.41
CA GLY A 60 13.39 -6.61 12.37
C GLY A 60 12.65 -7.93 12.14
N ALA A 61 11.35 -7.87 11.83
CA ALA A 61 10.52 -9.04 11.57
C ALA A 61 10.87 -9.80 10.28
N ASN A 62 11.56 -9.19 9.30
CA ASN A 62 11.80 -9.80 7.98
C ASN A 62 13.27 -9.86 7.54
N TYR A 63 14.18 -9.20 8.26
CA TYR A 63 15.61 -9.16 7.94
C TYR A 63 16.49 -9.78 9.03
N ASP A 64 16.00 -9.94 10.27
CA ASP A 64 16.84 -10.45 11.35
C ASP A 64 17.01 -11.98 11.31
N ASN A 65 15.95 -12.71 10.97
CA ASN A 65 15.90 -14.18 11.01
C ASN A 65 15.03 -14.78 9.88
N GLY A 66 15.14 -14.24 8.66
CA GLY A 66 14.25 -14.59 7.55
C GLY A 66 12.92 -13.85 7.59
N ALA A 67 12.12 -14.02 6.55
CA ALA A 67 10.84 -13.34 6.40
C ALA A 67 9.80 -13.84 7.42
N GLY A 68 9.31 -12.94 8.29
CA GLY A 68 8.23 -13.22 9.23
C GLY A 68 6.83 -13.08 8.63
N ASP A 69 6.70 -12.33 7.54
CA ASP A 69 5.42 -12.02 6.90
C ASP A 69 5.38 -12.51 5.43
N TYR A 70 4.19 -12.46 4.83
CA TYR A 70 4.00 -12.63 3.40
C TYR A 70 3.49 -11.33 2.76
N MET A 71 4.06 -11.00 1.60
CA MET A 71 3.46 -10.02 0.70
C MET A 71 2.26 -10.63 -0.04
N SER A 72 1.22 -9.83 -0.28
CA SER A 72 0.06 -10.30 -1.05
C SER A 72 0.41 -10.43 -2.53
N ASN A 73 0.14 -11.61 -3.10
CA ASN A 73 0.31 -11.87 -4.54
C ASN A 73 -0.45 -10.87 -5.40
N SER A 74 -1.74 -10.64 -5.11
CA SER A 74 -2.56 -9.69 -5.86
C SER A 74 -2.11 -8.24 -5.69
N TYR A 75 -1.63 -7.87 -4.50
CA TYR A 75 -1.09 -6.53 -4.29
C TYR A 75 0.19 -6.31 -5.10
N MET A 76 1.16 -7.23 -5.05
CA MET A 76 2.38 -7.16 -5.88
C MET A 76 2.04 -7.16 -7.38
N ASN A 77 1.08 -7.99 -7.82
CA ASN A 77 0.63 -8.04 -9.20
C ASN A 77 0.05 -6.70 -9.67
N ARG A 78 -0.59 -5.93 -8.79
CA ARG A 78 -1.13 -4.59 -9.12
C ARG A 78 -0.03 -3.59 -9.51
N PHE A 79 1.20 -3.83 -9.07
CA PHE A 79 2.37 -3.06 -9.50
C PHE A 79 3.02 -3.69 -10.73
N LEU A 80 3.21 -5.01 -10.74
CA LEU A 80 3.89 -5.72 -11.83
C LEU A 80 3.12 -5.62 -13.15
N ASN A 81 1.83 -5.98 -13.09
CA ASN A 81 0.88 -6.06 -14.19
C ASN A 81 -0.27 -5.08 -13.94
N SER A 82 0.06 -3.79 -13.77
CA SER A 82 -0.92 -2.72 -13.57
C SER A 82 -2.01 -2.75 -14.66
N PRO A 83 -3.27 -2.43 -14.33
CA PRO A 83 -4.35 -2.28 -15.32
C PRO A 83 -4.03 -1.28 -16.46
N SER A 84 -3.07 -0.38 -16.24
CA SER A 84 -2.61 0.57 -17.26
C SER A 84 -1.67 -0.04 -18.31
N GLY A 85 -1.29 -1.31 -18.14
CA GLY A 85 -0.32 -2.01 -18.98
C GLY A 85 1.13 -1.59 -18.75
N GLN A 86 1.40 -0.72 -17.77
CA GLN A 86 2.73 -0.26 -17.39
C GLN A 86 3.08 -0.79 -16.00
N THR A 87 4.25 -1.42 -15.84
CA THR A 87 4.76 -1.74 -14.52
C THR A 87 4.91 -0.46 -13.68
N ASP A 88 4.39 -0.49 -12.46
CA ASP A 88 4.40 0.65 -11.57
C ASP A 88 5.85 0.97 -11.13
N PRO A 89 6.33 2.22 -11.33
CA PRO A 89 7.69 2.62 -11.00
C PRO A 89 8.09 2.39 -9.53
N ARG A 90 7.13 2.22 -8.62
CA ARG A 90 7.37 1.99 -7.18
C ARG A 90 7.73 0.55 -6.82
N ILE A 91 7.54 -0.41 -7.74
CA ILE A 91 7.60 -1.85 -7.42
C ILE A 91 8.91 -2.28 -6.74
N ARG A 92 10.07 -1.82 -7.23
CA ARG A 92 11.41 -2.17 -6.71
C ARG A 92 11.76 -1.48 -5.39
N TYR A 93 10.99 -0.45 -5.04
CA TYR A 93 11.14 0.26 -3.78
C TYR A 93 10.31 -0.38 -2.67
N TYR A 94 9.15 -0.94 -3.02
CA TYR A 94 8.20 -1.55 -2.08
C TYR A 94 8.56 -2.99 -1.75
N PHE A 95 9.04 -3.73 -2.74
CA PHE A 95 9.20 -5.17 -2.67
C PHE A 95 10.64 -5.55 -2.98
N TYR A 96 11.30 -6.25 -2.05
CA TYR A 96 12.62 -6.83 -2.23
C TYR A 96 12.50 -8.33 -2.46
N ARG A 97 12.92 -8.78 -3.65
CA ARG A 97 12.94 -10.20 -4.01
C ARG A 97 14.24 -10.83 -3.51
N GLN A 98 14.12 -11.81 -2.60
CA GLN A 98 15.26 -12.60 -2.14
C GLN A 98 15.66 -13.63 -3.21
N GLU A 99 14.67 -14.26 -3.85
CA GLU A 99 14.81 -15.12 -5.04
C GLU A 99 14.19 -14.42 -6.27
N THR A 100 14.93 -14.32 -7.35
CA THR A 100 14.53 -13.61 -8.58
C THR A 100 13.92 -14.53 -9.63
N ASN A 101 13.98 -15.84 -9.43
CA ASN A 101 13.53 -16.88 -10.33
C ASN A 101 12.69 -17.96 -9.63
N THR A 102 11.38 -17.88 -9.80
CA THR A 102 10.42 -18.85 -9.26
C THR A 102 10.08 -20.02 -10.21
N SER A 103 10.90 -20.26 -11.25
CA SER A 103 10.57 -21.26 -12.28
C SER A 103 10.73 -22.71 -11.82
N ASN A 104 11.56 -22.97 -10.80
CA ASN A 104 11.86 -24.33 -10.31
C ASN A 104 11.55 -24.49 -8.82
N VAL A 105 10.49 -23.85 -8.34
CA VAL A 105 10.10 -23.94 -6.93
C VAL A 105 9.52 -25.31 -6.60
N ALA A 106 9.92 -25.86 -5.46
CA ALA A 106 9.38 -27.11 -4.97
C ALA A 106 8.01 -26.88 -4.32
N ALA A 107 7.06 -27.81 -4.50
CA ALA A 107 5.77 -27.77 -3.82
C ALA A 107 5.89 -27.86 -2.28
N THR A 108 7.06 -28.21 -1.75
CA THR A 108 7.36 -28.17 -0.32
C THR A 108 7.56 -26.75 0.20
N GLU A 109 8.04 -25.83 -0.65
CA GLU A 109 8.31 -24.42 -0.33
C GLU A 109 7.16 -23.53 -0.80
N TYR A 110 6.49 -23.90 -1.90
CA TYR A 110 5.39 -23.15 -2.48
C TYR A 110 4.15 -24.04 -2.76
N PRO A 111 3.43 -24.51 -1.72
CA PRO A 111 2.43 -25.57 -1.85
C PRO A 111 1.27 -25.27 -2.82
N CYS A 112 0.89 -23.99 -2.98
CA CYS A 112 -0.22 -23.60 -3.83
C CYS A 112 -0.05 -24.02 -5.31
N ILE A 113 1.17 -24.29 -5.78
CA ILE A 113 1.44 -24.72 -7.18
C ILE A 113 0.86 -26.11 -7.49
N ALA A 114 0.62 -26.91 -6.45
CA ALA A 114 0.05 -28.24 -6.58
C ALA A 114 -1.48 -28.22 -6.69
N PHE A 115 -2.12 -27.05 -6.50
CA PHE A 115 -3.56 -26.90 -6.51
C PHE A 115 -4.04 -26.23 -7.80
N PRO A 116 -5.26 -26.55 -8.28
CA PRO A 116 -5.83 -25.88 -9.43
C PRO A 116 -6.18 -24.42 -9.09
N PHE A 117 -6.26 -23.58 -10.13
CA PHE A 117 -6.79 -22.22 -10.01
C PHE A 117 -8.18 -22.24 -9.35
N PRO A 118 -8.44 -21.43 -8.31
CA PRO A 118 -9.71 -21.46 -7.59
C PRO A 118 -10.91 -21.17 -8.49
N SER A 119 -11.94 -22.01 -8.44
CA SER A 119 -13.09 -21.90 -9.34
C SER A 119 -13.94 -20.65 -9.13
N HIS A 120 -13.84 -20.00 -7.95
CA HIS A 120 -14.55 -18.77 -7.62
C HIS A 120 -13.76 -17.50 -7.95
N TYR A 121 -12.50 -17.63 -8.37
CA TYR A 121 -11.69 -16.49 -8.82
C TYR A 121 -12.15 -16.06 -10.21
N ASP A 122 -12.08 -14.76 -10.46
CA ASP A 122 -12.37 -14.19 -11.77
C ASP A 122 -11.18 -14.46 -12.72
N PRO A 123 -11.36 -14.56 -14.05
CA PRO A 123 -10.27 -14.87 -14.98
C PRO A 123 -9.05 -13.92 -14.95
N GLY A 124 -9.20 -12.73 -14.38
CA GLY A 124 -8.11 -11.75 -14.21
C GLY A 124 -7.45 -11.77 -12.83
N ASP A 125 -7.93 -12.61 -11.91
CA ASP A 125 -7.30 -12.78 -10.60
C ASP A 125 -5.99 -13.56 -10.75
N VAL A 126 -5.03 -13.24 -9.87
CA VAL A 126 -3.82 -14.05 -9.75
C VAL A 126 -4.01 -15.16 -8.73
N PHE A 127 -3.26 -16.24 -8.92
CA PHE A 127 -3.21 -17.34 -7.98
C PHE A 127 -1.79 -17.90 -7.92
N CYS A 128 -1.31 -18.09 -6.70
CA CYS A 128 -0.04 -18.69 -6.35
C CYS A 128 1.18 -17.93 -6.87
N GLN A 129 1.48 -17.97 -8.18
CA GLN A 129 2.65 -17.34 -8.77
C GLN A 129 2.24 -16.18 -9.67
N ILE A 130 2.92 -15.04 -9.50
CA ILE A 130 2.74 -13.86 -10.37
C ILE A 130 3.93 -13.61 -11.32
N GLY A 131 4.99 -14.42 -11.18
CA GLY A 131 6.18 -14.38 -12.02
C GLY A 131 7.28 -13.44 -11.52
N SER A 132 8.40 -13.41 -12.25
CA SER A 132 9.54 -12.50 -12.03
C SER A 132 10.13 -12.52 -10.61
N GLY A 133 10.08 -13.65 -9.91
CA GLY A 133 10.63 -13.77 -8.55
C GLY A 133 9.79 -13.13 -7.46
N TYR A 134 8.60 -12.61 -7.76
CA TYR A 134 7.69 -12.14 -6.72
C TYR A 134 7.01 -13.32 -6.04
N TRP A 135 7.39 -13.52 -4.78
CA TRP A 135 7.02 -14.65 -3.94
C TRP A 135 6.18 -14.15 -2.78
N GLY A 136 4.90 -14.48 -2.79
CA GLY A 136 3.93 -13.98 -1.83
C GLY A 136 2.95 -15.05 -1.39
N ARG A 137 1.78 -14.59 -0.93
CA ARG A 137 0.68 -15.46 -0.54
C ARG A 137 -0.64 -14.87 -1.01
N ASP A 138 -1.58 -15.73 -1.39
CA ASP A 138 -2.92 -15.31 -1.76
C ASP A 138 -3.73 -14.88 -0.54
N HIS A 139 -4.60 -13.91 -0.74
CA HIS A 139 -5.40 -13.35 0.35
C HIS A 139 -6.27 -14.44 1.01
N GLY A 140 -6.22 -14.57 2.33
CA GLY A 140 -7.04 -15.54 3.06
C GLY A 140 -6.62 -17.01 2.90
N ASP A 141 -5.42 -17.28 2.37
CA ASP A 141 -4.81 -18.61 2.42
C ASP A 141 -4.34 -18.94 3.84
N ASP A 142 -5.00 -19.92 4.47
CA ASP A 142 -4.77 -20.40 5.82
C ASP A 142 -3.92 -21.67 5.90
N SER A 143 -3.29 -22.06 4.78
CA SER A 143 -2.36 -23.20 4.75
C SER A 143 -1.16 -22.98 5.68
N GLY A 144 -0.57 -24.08 6.13
CA GLY A 144 0.62 -24.05 6.99
C GLY A 144 1.79 -23.28 6.37
N ILE A 145 2.73 -22.85 7.23
CA ILE A 145 3.92 -22.10 6.81
C ILE A 145 4.97 -23.11 6.31
N PRO A 146 5.32 -23.13 5.01
CA PRO A 146 6.44 -23.92 4.49
C PRO A 146 7.80 -23.29 4.86
N PRO A 147 8.92 -24.01 4.66
CA PRO A 147 10.28 -23.49 4.89
C PRO A 147 10.75 -22.59 3.74
N ASP A 148 10.06 -21.48 3.50
CA ASP A 148 10.31 -20.53 2.38
C ASP A 148 10.70 -19.12 2.85
N ASP A 149 11.03 -18.94 4.13
CA ASP A 149 11.30 -17.63 4.75
C ASP A 149 12.50 -16.90 4.12
N LEU A 150 13.39 -17.62 3.46
CA LEU A 150 14.55 -17.07 2.75
C LEU A 150 14.29 -16.77 1.26
N ASP A 151 13.15 -17.20 0.72
CA ASP A 151 12.79 -17.02 -0.70
C ASP A 151 11.70 -15.95 -0.89
N ARG A 152 10.88 -15.73 0.15
CA ARG A 152 9.78 -14.76 0.14
C ARG A 152 10.24 -13.37 -0.30
N THR A 153 9.37 -12.67 -1.03
CA THR A 153 9.53 -11.24 -1.22
C THR A 153 9.28 -10.52 0.11
N ILE A 154 10.25 -9.72 0.55
CA ILE A 154 10.19 -8.95 1.80
C ILE A 154 10.06 -7.45 1.53
N TRP A 155 9.94 -6.66 2.60
CA TRP A 155 9.81 -5.21 2.53
C TRP A 155 11.05 -4.57 1.89
N GLY A 156 10.86 -3.75 0.86
CA GLY A 156 11.92 -2.99 0.22
C GLY A 156 12.38 -1.77 1.03
N VAL A 157 13.18 -0.92 0.40
CA VAL A 157 13.69 0.31 1.00
C VAL A 157 12.57 1.27 1.43
N TYR A 158 11.46 1.37 0.69
CA TYR A 158 10.29 2.13 1.10
C TYR A 158 9.15 1.19 1.56
N PRO A 159 8.48 1.49 2.69
CA PRO A 159 8.80 2.52 3.67
C PRO A 159 9.71 1.99 4.79
N VAL A 160 10.06 0.70 4.77
CA VAL A 160 10.62 -0.01 5.93
C VAL A 160 12.11 0.26 6.16
N GLY A 161 12.83 0.76 5.16
CA GLY A 161 14.28 0.84 5.21
C GLY A 161 14.94 -0.51 5.01
N GLY A 162 14.30 -1.39 4.23
CA GLY A 162 14.93 -2.58 3.67
C GLY A 162 15.91 -2.26 2.56
N GLN A 163 16.23 -3.25 1.74
CA GLN A 163 17.09 -3.09 0.57
C GLN A 163 16.27 -2.75 -0.68
N PHE A 164 16.83 -1.92 -1.56
CA PHE A 164 16.30 -1.71 -2.91
C PHE A 164 16.44 -2.99 -3.76
N ASP A 165 15.40 -3.36 -4.50
CA ASP A 165 15.43 -4.53 -5.37
C ASP A 165 16.20 -4.28 -6.66
N ALA A 166 17.53 -4.47 -6.59
CA ALA A 166 18.41 -4.45 -7.75
C ALA A 166 18.52 -5.82 -8.45
N SER A 167 17.56 -6.73 -8.22
CA SER A 167 17.62 -8.14 -8.65
C SER A 167 18.90 -8.83 -8.15
N ASN A 168 19.20 -8.67 -6.86
CA ASN A 168 20.43 -9.17 -6.26
C ASN A 168 20.46 -10.69 -6.10
N ASP A 169 19.30 -11.33 -5.93
CA ASP A 169 19.18 -12.76 -5.68
C ASP A 169 19.90 -13.18 -4.39
N VAL A 170 19.63 -12.42 -3.33
CA VAL A 170 20.30 -12.56 -2.02
C VAL A 170 19.27 -12.39 -0.91
N ASN A 171 19.41 -13.22 0.12
CA ASN A 171 18.53 -13.17 1.29
C ASN A 171 18.71 -11.84 2.05
N GLY A 172 17.61 -11.34 2.60
CA GLY A 172 17.62 -10.22 3.53
C GLY A 172 18.42 -10.54 4.79
N SER A 173 19.16 -9.55 5.29
CA SER A 173 19.92 -9.65 6.54
C SER A 173 19.84 -8.36 7.34
N GLN A 174 20.27 -8.41 8.61
CA GLN A 174 20.31 -7.25 9.51
C GLN A 174 21.12 -6.06 8.95
N THR A 175 22.05 -6.32 8.04
CA THR A 175 22.93 -5.32 7.42
C THR A 175 22.47 -4.91 6.01
N SER A 176 21.37 -5.45 5.52
CA SER A 176 20.85 -5.15 4.19
C SER A 176 20.22 -3.76 4.12
N GLY A 177 20.41 -3.10 2.99
CA GLY A 177 19.75 -1.83 2.67
C GLY A 177 19.97 -0.74 3.70
N ALA A 178 18.90 -0.04 4.05
CA ALA A 178 18.93 1.06 5.03
C ALA A 178 18.93 0.61 6.50
N GLY A 179 19.08 -0.70 6.80
CA GLY A 179 19.17 -1.20 8.16
C GLY A 179 17.96 -0.89 9.04
N GLY A 180 16.78 -0.73 8.44
CA GLY A 180 15.53 -0.38 9.13
C GLY A 180 15.30 1.11 9.35
N ALA A 181 16.16 1.99 8.81
CA ALA A 181 15.98 3.46 8.82
C ALA A 181 14.95 3.93 7.79
N GLY A 182 13.74 3.36 7.89
CA GLY A 182 12.58 3.74 7.10
C GLY A 182 11.74 4.84 7.75
N LEU A 183 10.45 4.88 7.37
CA LEU A 183 9.45 5.77 7.94
C LEU A 183 8.09 5.08 8.10
N ALA A 184 7.24 5.62 8.97
CA ALA A 184 5.80 5.34 8.94
C ALA A 184 5.09 6.53 8.28
N PRO A 185 4.42 6.34 7.13
CA PRO A 185 3.71 7.43 6.46
C PRO A 185 2.38 7.71 7.20
N ILE A 186 2.25 8.85 7.88
CA ILE A 186 1.03 9.19 8.64
C ILE A 186 0.07 10.00 7.77
N LEU A 187 0.53 11.15 7.26
CA LEU A 187 -0.20 11.96 6.28
C LEU A 187 0.78 12.76 5.39
N PRO A 188 1.49 12.09 4.45
CA PRO A 188 2.32 12.76 3.45
C PRO A 188 1.50 13.66 2.51
N SER A 189 2.18 14.56 1.79
CA SER A 189 1.54 15.50 0.85
C SER A 189 0.76 14.79 -0.24
N PHE A 190 1.29 13.68 -0.76
CA PHE A 190 0.60 12.91 -1.80
C PHE A 190 -0.69 12.25 -1.30
N PHE A 191 -0.81 11.92 0.00
CA PHE A 191 -2.11 11.50 0.57
C PHE A 191 -3.11 12.65 0.53
N VAL A 192 -2.67 13.87 0.83
CA VAL A 192 -3.51 15.07 0.80
C VAL A 192 -3.97 15.39 -0.62
N ASP A 193 -3.12 15.20 -1.63
CA ASP A 193 -3.51 15.35 -3.03
C ASP A 193 -4.60 14.34 -3.44
N PHE A 194 -4.47 13.06 -3.07
CA PHE A 194 -5.52 12.06 -3.34
C PHE A 194 -6.82 12.37 -2.60
N LEU A 195 -6.74 12.79 -1.34
CA LEU A 195 -7.91 13.22 -0.56
C LEU A 195 -8.61 14.43 -1.21
N ARG A 196 -7.86 15.42 -1.69
CA ARG A 196 -8.41 16.58 -2.41
C ARG A 196 -9.02 16.16 -3.75
N ALA A 197 -8.39 15.24 -4.48
CA ALA A 197 -8.93 14.71 -5.74
C ALA A 197 -10.28 14.02 -5.52
N GLU A 198 -10.40 13.21 -4.47
CA GLU A 198 -11.68 12.61 -4.08
C GLU A 198 -12.71 13.67 -3.68
N ALA A 199 -12.33 14.67 -2.87
CA ALA A 199 -13.24 15.73 -2.47
C ALA A 199 -13.73 16.55 -3.68
N ALA A 200 -12.87 16.82 -4.65
CA ALA A 200 -13.26 17.47 -5.89
C ALA A 200 -14.31 16.68 -6.68
N LEU A 201 -14.18 15.34 -6.74
CA LEU A 201 -15.13 14.47 -7.42
C LEU A 201 -16.45 14.25 -6.67
N THR A 202 -16.41 14.26 -5.32
CA THR A 202 -17.51 13.79 -4.48
C THR A 202 -18.22 14.89 -3.69
N LEU A 203 -17.54 16.02 -3.45
CA LEU A 203 -18.02 17.12 -2.61
C LEU A 203 -18.09 18.46 -3.35
N GLY A 204 -17.68 18.52 -4.62
CA GLY A 204 -17.80 19.71 -5.44
C GLY A 204 -16.92 20.88 -4.99
N THR A 205 -15.69 20.60 -4.50
CA THR A 205 -14.76 21.63 -4.02
C THR A 205 -14.31 22.62 -5.10
N GLY A 206 -14.51 22.28 -6.38
CA GLY A 206 -14.11 23.09 -7.54
C GLY A 206 -12.63 22.94 -7.93
N GLU A 207 -11.87 22.10 -7.24
CA GLU A 207 -10.49 21.78 -7.59
C GLU A 207 -10.42 20.80 -8.78
N ASP A 208 -9.28 20.75 -9.46
CA ASP A 208 -9.04 19.80 -10.55
C ASP A 208 -8.59 18.44 -10.00
N ALA A 209 -9.52 17.50 -9.90
CA ALA A 209 -9.26 16.15 -9.42
C ALA A 209 -8.22 15.39 -10.26
N ARG A 210 -8.16 15.64 -11.58
CA ARG A 210 -7.22 14.97 -12.48
C ARG A 210 -5.80 15.43 -12.20
N ALA A 211 -5.61 16.75 -12.06
CA ALA A 211 -4.31 17.35 -11.74
C ALA A 211 -3.83 16.95 -10.34
N LEU A 212 -4.74 16.88 -9.36
CA LEU A 212 -4.43 16.43 -8.00
C LEU A 212 -4.02 14.95 -7.98
N MET A 213 -4.71 14.08 -8.71
CA MET A 213 -4.32 12.68 -8.86
C MET A 213 -2.93 12.55 -9.48
N GLU A 214 -2.65 13.29 -10.57
CA GLU A 214 -1.32 13.34 -11.19
C GLU A 214 -0.24 13.75 -10.18
N SER A 215 -0.48 14.84 -9.44
CA SER A 215 0.42 15.33 -8.39
C SER A 215 0.70 14.26 -7.34
N GLY A 216 -0.35 13.61 -6.82
CA GLY A 216 -0.23 12.54 -5.83
C GLY A 216 0.60 11.35 -6.31
N ILE A 217 0.37 10.90 -7.55
CA ILE A 217 1.14 9.79 -8.16
C ILE A 217 2.62 10.18 -8.26
N ARG A 218 2.92 11.34 -8.86
CA ARG A 218 4.30 11.79 -9.08
C ARG A 218 5.03 12.00 -7.75
N ALA A 219 4.39 12.62 -6.77
CA ALA A 219 4.96 12.83 -5.44
C ALA A 219 5.19 11.51 -4.68
N SER A 220 4.31 10.52 -4.83
CA SER A 220 4.50 9.17 -4.27
C SER A 220 5.72 8.46 -4.88
N ILE A 221 5.88 8.51 -6.21
CA ILE A 221 7.06 7.96 -6.90
C ILE A 221 8.33 8.67 -6.44
N ALA A 222 8.32 10.01 -6.43
CA ALA A 222 9.46 10.81 -5.99
C ALA A 222 9.88 10.51 -4.54
N LYS A 223 8.91 10.26 -3.64
CA LYS A 223 9.19 9.86 -2.25
C LYS A 223 9.95 8.53 -2.19
N CYS A 224 9.57 7.55 -3.00
CA CYS A 224 10.23 6.24 -3.05
C CYS A 224 11.69 6.36 -3.51
N ILE A 225 11.91 7.08 -4.61
CA ILE A 225 13.24 7.36 -5.15
C ILE A 225 14.09 8.10 -4.11
N SER A 226 13.53 9.16 -3.51
CA SER A 226 14.23 9.94 -2.49
C SER A 226 14.62 9.10 -1.27
N GLN A 227 13.77 8.18 -0.81
CA GLN A 227 14.13 7.30 0.31
C GLN A 227 15.28 6.38 -0.06
N ALA A 228 15.24 5.73 -1.23
CA ALA A 228 16.34 4.87 -1.69
C ALA A 228 17.68 5.62 -1.71
N THR A 229 17.71 6.80 -2.33
CA THR A 229 18.91 7.64 -2.43
C THR A 229 19.44 8.09 -1.07
N LEU A 230 18.56 8.37 -0.11
CA LEU A 230 18.95 8.93 1.18
C LEU A 230 19.35 7.87 2.21
N THR A 231 18.77 6.67 2.15
CA THR A 231 18.87 5.72 3.26
C THR A 231 19.53 4.39 2.89
N ASP A 232 19.46 3.94 1.63
CA ASP A 232 20.08 2.68 1.21
C ASP A 232 21.47 2.93 0.56
N PRO A 233 22.58 2.65 1.27
CA PRO A 233 23.93 2.88 0.74
C PRO A 233 24.25 1.98 -0.46
N THR A 234 23.55 0.86 -0.63
CA THR A 234 23.79 -0.05 -1.76
C THR A 234 23.18 0.49 -3.05
N TYR A 235 22.20 1.40 -2.98
CA TYR A 235 21.50 1.95 -4.14
C TYR A 235 22.41 2.73 -5.09
N THR A 236 23.41 3.41 -4.54
CA THR A 236 24.38 4.24 -5.27
C THR A 236 25.80 3.64 -5.32
N THR A 237 25.96 2.40 -4.84
CA THR A 237 27.25 1.70 -4.86
C THR A 237 27.39 0.85 -6.11
N GLU A 238 28.50 0.98 -6.82
CA GLU A 238 28.79 0.22 -8.04
C GLU A 238 28.83 -1.29 -7.76
N ARG A 239 28.18 -2.08 -8.61
CA ARG A 239 28.23 -3.54 -8.57
C ARG A 239 29.28 -4.08 -9.54
N SER A 240 29.49 -5.39 -9.51
CA SER A 240 30.44 -6.09 -10.39
C SER A 240 30.22 -5.87 -11.90
N ASN A 241 29.05 -5.41 -12.32
CA ASN A 241 28.73 -5.07 -13.70
C ASN A 241 29.13 -3.63 -14.10
N GLY A 242 29.76 -2.86 -13.20
CA GLY A 242 30.20 -1.49 -13.45
C GLY A 242 29.07 -0.45 -13.43
N LEU A 243 27.88 -0.81 -12.92
CA LEU A 243 26.74 0.08 -12.77
C LEU A 243 26.21 0.02 -11.34
N THR A 244 25.74 1.16 -10.84
CA THR A 244 24.95 1.23 -9.60
C THR A 244 23.53 0.69 -9.84
N PRO A 245 22.82 0.21 -8.80
CA PRO A 245 21.39 -0.05 -8.87
C PRO A 245 20.56 1.13 -9.38
N GLN A 246 20.91 2.35 -8.96
CA GLN A 246 20.30 3.59 -9.44
C GLN A 246 20.41 3.71 -10.97
N GLU A 247 21.61 3.62 -11.53
CA GLU A 247 21.82 3.75 -12.99
C GLU A 247 21.09 2.67 -13.80
N GLN A 248 20.93 1.48 -13.24
CA GLN A 248 20.32 0.36 -13.93
C GLN A 248 18.79 0.32 -13.83
N PHE A 249 18.23 0.70 -12.68
CA PHE A 249 16.82 0.41 -12.36
C PHE A 249 16.00 1.63 -11.94
N GLU A 250 16.60 2.80 -11.69
CA GLU A 250 15.82 4.00 -11.42
C GLU A 250 14.99 4.38 -12.68
N PRO A 251 13.67 4.55 -12.55
CA PRO A 251 12.84 4.97 -13.67
C PRO A 251 13.19 6.43 -14.01
N ASN A 252 13.67 6.66 -15.24
CA ASN A 252 13.91 8.02 -15.71
C ASN A 252 12.58 8.78 -15.91
N ALA A 253 12.68 10.10 -16.14
CA ALA A 253 11.51 10.97 -16.32
C ALA A 253 10.54 10.48 -17.40
N ALA A 254 11.05 9.95 -18.52
CA ALA A 254 10.20 9.44 -19.60
C ALA A 254 9.42 8.18 -19.19
N ALA A 255 10.04 7.27 -18.44
CA ALA A 255 9.36 6.08 -17.91
C ALA A 255 8.27 6.46 -16.88
N ILE A 256 8.56 7.45 -16.02
CA ILE A 256 7.58 7.99 -15.07
C ILE A 256 6.41 8.63 -15.84
N ASP A 257 6.69 9.42 -16.87
CA ASP A 257 5.66 10.06 -17.70
C ASP A 257 4.80 9.04 -18.43
N ILE A 258 5.38 7.96 -18.98
CA ILE A 258 4.62 6.87 -19.61
C ILE A 258 3.64 6.26 -18.61
N TYR A 259 4.10 5.93 -17.40
CA TYR A 259 3.24 5.38 -16.37
C TYR A 259 2.14 6.37 -15.96
N VAL A 260 2.48 7.61 -15.62
CA VAL A 260 1.51 8.63 -15.18
C VAL A 260 0.47 8.90 -16.28
N ASN A 261 0.90 9.09 -17.53
CA ASN A 261 -0.01 9.31 -18.65
C ASN A 261 -0.94 8.12 -18.90
N SER A 262 -0.48 6.89 -18.67
CA SER A 262 -1.33 5.70 -18.78
C SER A 262 -2.46 5.70 -17.74
N ILE A 263 -2.20 6.17 -16.52
CA ILE A 263 -3.23 6.32 -15.48
C ILE A 263 -4.18 7.48 -15.79
N LEU A 264 -3.64 8.60 -16.27
CA LEU A 264 -4.46 9.74 -16.68
C LEU A 264 -5.38 9.37 -17.84
N ALA A 265 -4.93 8.53 -18.77
CA ALA A 265 -5.78 8.00 -19.84
C ALA A 265 -6.94 7.13 -19.29
N LEU A 266 -6.70 6.30 -18.26
CA LEU A 266 -7.76 5.56 -17.58
C LEU A 266 -8.78 6.50 -16.92
N TYR A 267 -8.30 7.56 -16.27
CA TYR A 267 -9.15 8.60 -15.67
C TYR A 267 -9.98 9.35 -16.71
N ASP A 268 -9.36 9.74 -17.84
CA ASP A 268 -10.03 10.48 -18.91
C ASP A 268 -11.06 9.61 -19.65
N ALA A 269 -10.80 8.31 -19.77
CA ALA A 269 -11.72 7.33 -20.35
C ALA A 269 -12.90 6.97 -19.43
N ALA A 270 -12.80 7.26 -18.12
CA ALA A 270 -13.85 6.96 -17.16
C ALA A 270 -15.11 7.81 -17.42
N GLY A 271 -16.24 7.14 -17.64
CA GLY A 271 -17.47 7.77 -18.12
C GLY A 271 -18.22 8.64 -17.10
N ASN A 272 -17.89 8.57 -15.81
CA ASN A 272 -18.53 9.34 -14.75
C ASN A 272 -17.60 9.52 -13.53
N ASN A 273 -18.01 10.36 -12.57
CA ASN A 273 -17.19 10.66 -11.40
C ASN A 273 -16.96 9.46 -10.47
N THR A 274 -17.86 8.49 -10.42
CA THR A 274 -17.66 7.25 -9.65
C THR A 274 -16.54 6.41 -10.24
N ALA A 275 -16.52 6.23 -11.57
CA ALA A 275 -15.44 5.54 -12.26
C ALA A 275 -14.11 6.31 -12.19
N ARG A 276 -14.14 7.64 -12.23
CA ARG A 276 -12.94 8.48 -11.98
C ARG A 276 -12.41 8.31 -10.56
N LEU A 277 -13.32 8.26 -9.58
CA LEU A 277 -12.96 8.07 -8.18
C LEU A 277 -12.28 6.72 -7.97
N GLU A 278 -12.72 5.67 -8.66
CA GLU A 278 -12.04 4.36 -8.62
C GLU A 278 -10.57 4.45 -9.04
N VAL A 279 -10.26 5.20 -10.12
CA VAL A 279 -8.87 5.40 -10.57
C VAL A 279 -8.06 6.14 -9.51
N VAL A 280 -8.61 7.23 -8.96
CA VAL A 280 -7.98 8.01 -7.88
C VAL A 280 -7.68 7.14 -6.65
N ILE A 281 -8.68 6.40 -6.18
CA ILE A 281 -8.55 5.55 -4.99
C ILE A 281 -7.62 4.36 -5.25
N THR A 282 -7.56 3.84 -6.48
CA THR A 282 -6.62 2.76 -6.82
C THR A 282 -5.17 3.21 -6.73
N GLU A 283 -4.86 4.41 -7.20
CA GLU A 283 -3.52 4.98 -7.01
C GLU A 283 -3.24 5.38 -5.57
N TYR A 284 -4.26 5.86 -4.84
CA TYR A 284 -4.12 6.16 -3.42
C TYR A 284 -3.86 4.89 -2.60
N TYR A 285 -4.57 3.80 -2.88
CA TYR A 285 -4.38 2.49 -2.25
C TYR A 285 -2.96 1.94 -2.47
N LYS A 286 -2.38 2.15 -3.65
CA LYS A 286 -0.97 1.86 -3.90
C LYS A 286 -0.04 2.78 -3.11
N ALA A 287 -0.27 4.08 -3.16
CA ALA A 287 0.56 5.06 -2.45
C ALA A 287 0.52 4.91 -0.93
N ALA A 288 -0.58 4.37 -0.38
CA ALA A 288 -0.79 4.15 1.05
C ALA A 288 -0.01 2.96 1.63
N PHE A 289 0.90 2.34 0.88
CA PHE A 289 1.78 1.29 1.39
C PHE A 289 2.56 1.77 2.62
N GLY A 290 2.54 0.96 3.69
CA GLY A 290 3.02 1.35 5.03
C GLY A 290 1.97 1.97 5.95
N ASN A 291 0.78 2.32 5.45
CA ASN A 291 -0.34 2.81 6.24
C ASN A 291 -1.63 2.03 5.92
N GLY A 292 -1.71 0.82 6.48
CA GLY A 292 -2.88 -0.05 6.34
C GLY A 292 -4.16 0.57 6.90
N PHE A 293 -4.08 1.48 7.88
CA PHE A 293 -5.27 2.16 8.41
C PHE A 293 -5.91 3.07 7.37
N GLU A 294 -5.10 3.78 6.58
CA GLU A 294 -5.61 4.64 5.52
C GLU A 294 -6.26 3.80 4.42
N ALA A 295 -5.53 2.78 3.93
CA ALA A 295 -6.03 1.85 2.92
C ALA A 295 -7.33 1.16 3.35
N TYR A 296 -7.42 0.71 4.61
CA TYR A 296 -8.60 0.02 5.12
C TYR A 296 -9.81 0.94 5.25
N ASN A 297 -9.62 2.15 5.77
CA ASN A 297 -10.70 3.10 5.96
C ASN A 297 -11.18 3.71 4.64
N MET A 298 -10.29 3.93 3.66
CA MET A 298 -10.70 4.36 2.33
C MET A 298 -11.49 3.25 1.62
N TYR A 299 -11.06 1.98 1.71
CA TYR A 299 -11.76 0.86 1.09
C TYR A 299 -13.17 0.71 1.67
N ARG A 300 -13.31 0.73 3.00
CA ARG A 300 -14.63 0.67 3.65
C ARG A 300 -15.54 1.84 3.29
N ARG A 301 -14.98 3.04 3.09
CA ARG A 301 -15.74 4.25 2.73
C ARG A 301 -16.12 4.31 1.25
N THR A 302 -15.33 3.72 0.36
CA THR A 302 -15.47 3.92 -1.09
C THR A 302 -15.87 2.66 -1.85
N GLY A 303 -15.55 1.48 -1.32
CA GLY A 303 -15.61 0.21 -2.04
C GLY A 303 -14.50 0.03 -3.08
N PHE A 304 -13.53 0.95 -3.17
CA PHE A 304 -12.48 0.94 -4.18
C PHE A 304 -11.10 0.64 -3.59
N PRO A 305 -10.24 -0.13 -4.30
CA PRO A 305 -10.42 -0.65 -5.67
C PRO A 305 -11.49 -1.76 -5.77
N ILE A 306 -12.25 -1.82 -6.88
CA ILE A 306 -13.34 -2.82 -7.00
C ILE A 306 -12.82 -4.25 -7.17
N ASN A 307 -11.59 -4.38 -7.68
CA ASN A 307 -10.95 -5.63 -8.06
C ASN A 307 -9.89 -6.07 -7.03
N LEU A 308 -10.16 -5.88 -5.74
CA LEU A 308 -9.38 -6.59 -4.72
C LEU A 308 -9.60 -8.10 -4.87
N GLN A 309 -8.53 -8.88 -4.69
CA GLN A 309 -8.59 -10.33 -4.81
C GLN A 309 -9.55 -10.89 -3.78
N LYS A 310 -10.39 -11.83 -4.20
CA LYS A 310 -11.24 -12.61 -3.30
C LYS A 310 -10.37 -13.43 -2.36
N THR A 311 -10.91 -13.80 -1.20
CA THR A 311 -10.22 -14.76 -0.33
C THR A 311 -10.07 -16.11 -1.01
N TYR A 312 -8.95 -16.78 -0.77
CA TYR A 312 -8.74 -18.16 -1.20
C TYR A 312 -9.81 -19.09 -0.59
N ALA A 313 -10.14 -18.90 0.69
CA ALA A 313 -11.30 -19.52 1.30
C ALA A 313 -12.60 -19.10 0.59
N VAL A 314 -13.41 -20.08 0.17
CA VAL A 314 -14.66 -19.84 -0.59
C VAL A 314 -15.70 -19.06 0.24
N ASN A 315 -15.73 -19.26 1.55
CA ASN A 315 -16.69 -18.64 2.46
C ASN A 315 -15.96 -18.04 3.67
N PRO A 316 -15.30 -16.88 3.53
CA PRO A 316 -14.50 -16.28 4.60
C PRO A 316 -15.34 -15.66 5.74
N GLY A 317 -16.66 -15.62 5.59
CA GLY A 317 -17.57 -14.93 6.50
C GLY A 317 -17.79 -13.47 6.10
N ALA A 318 -18.24 -12.66 7.06
CA ALA A 318 -18.51 -11.24 6.82
C ALA A 318 -17.22 -10.42 6.79
N PHE A 319 -17.19 -9.37 5.96
CA PHE A 319 -16.10 -8.40 5.96
C PHE A 319 -16.03 -7.68 7.32
N ILE A 320 -14.81 -7.53 7.86
CA ILE A 320 -14.59 -6.94 9.19
C ILE A 320 -14.81 -5.41 9.13
N ARG A 321 -16.00 -4.90 9.43
CA ARG A 321 -16.22 -3.45 9.53
C ARG A 321 -15.74 -2.88 10.86
N SER A 322 -15.75 -3.66 11.93
CA SER A 322 -15.11 -3.25 13.18
C SER A 322 -14.64 -4.44 14.00
N PHE A 323 -13.55 -4.27 14.74
CA PHE A 323 -13.07 -5.31 15.64
C PHE A 323 -13.96 -5.42 16.88
N PHE A 324 -14.03 -6.61 17.47
CA PHE A 324 -14.57 -6.82 18.80
C PHE A 324 -13.85 -5.94 19.83
N TYR A 325 -14.57 -5.58 20.89
CA TYR A 325 -13.90 -4.97 22.03
C TYR A 325 -12.98 -6.00 22.70
N PRO A 326 -11.82 -5.55 23.26
CA PRO A 326 -10.97 -6.43 24.05
C PRO A 326 -11.75 -7.17 25.15
N SER A 327 -11.55 -8.47 25.30
CA SER A 327 -12.33 -9.29 26.23
C SER A 327 -12.22 -8.80 27.68
N ASN A 328 -11.06 -8.28 28.07
CA ASN A 328 -10.87 -7.70 29.40
C ASN A 328 -11.79 -6.47 29.64
N TYR A 329 -11.98 -5.60 28.64
CA TYR A 329 -12.85 -4.43 28.75
C TYR A 329 -14.30 -4.84 29.05
N VAL A 330 -14.87 -5.77 28.29
CA VAL A 330 -16.27 -6.21 28.48
C VAL A 330 -16.44 -7.03 29.76
N ASN A 331 -15.42 -7.78 30.18
CA ASN A 331 -15.51 -8.60 31.39
C ASN A 331 -15.44 -7.77 32.69
N VAL A 332 -14.73 -6.64 32.71
CA VAL A 332 -14.56 -5.82 33.93
C VAL A 332 -15.42 -4.56 33.97
N ASN A 333 -16.02 -4.15 32.85
CA ASN A 333 -16.91 -3.00 32.79
C ASN A 333 -18.37 -3.45 32.67
N GLN A 334 -19.11 -3.38 33.78
CA GLN A 334 -20.54 -3.77 33.83
C GLN A 334 -21.45 -2.94 32.91
N ASN A 335 -20.97 -1.81 32.38
CA ASN A 335 -21.71 -0.97 31.45
C ASN A 335 -21.33 -1.21 29.97
N ALA A 336 -20.45 -2.18 29.69
CA ALA A 336 -20.00 -2.49 28.34
C ALA A 336 -20.58 -3.81 27.86
N ASP A 337 -21.27 -3.76 26.73
CA ASP A 337 -21.69 -4.96 26.00
C ASP A 337 -20.69 -5.26 24.87
N GLN A 338 -20.50 -6.56 24.59
CA GLN A 338 -19.73 -6.97 23.42
C GLN A 338 -20.55 -6.76 22.15
N LYS A 339 -19.86 -6.43 21.06
CA LYS A 339 -20.46 -6.39 19.72
C LYS A 339 -20.94 -7.78 19.31
N PRO A 340 -22.08 -7.92 18.61
CA PRO A 340 -22.58 -9.22 18.19
C PRO A 340 -21.65 -9.91 17.17
N ASP A 341 -20.98 -9.15 16.32
CA ASP A 341 -20.07 -9.64 15.29
C ASP A 341 -19.08 -8.53 14.84
N VAL A 342 -18.31 -8.83 13.79
CA VAL A 342 -17.34 -7.91 13.18
C VAL A 342 -17.91 -7.04 12.05
N ASP A 343 -19.15 -7.26 11.64
CA ASP A 343 -19.82 -6.52 10.57
C ASP A 343 -20.50 -5.24 11.09
N GLN A 344 -20.31 -4.89 12.37
CA GLN A 344 -20.92 -3.71 12.97
C GLN A 344 -20.34 -2.41 12.38
N GLU A 345 -21.25 -1.48 12.05
CA GLU A 345 -20.93 -0.15 11.54
C GLU A 345 -20.08 0.66 12.53
N VAL A 346 -19.25 1.54 11.97
CA VAL A 346 -18.58 2.60 12.71
C VAL A 346 -19.24 3.93 12.35
N PHE A 347 -19.12 4.94 13.21
CA PHE A 347 -19.89 6.20 13.12
C PHE A 347 -19.82 6.96 11.78
N TRP A 348 -18.85 6.66 10.91
CA TRP A 348 -18.66 7.31 9.60
C TRP A 348 -19.00 6.40 8.40
N ASP A 349 -19.24 5.11 8.63
CA ASP A 349 -19.50 4.10 7.60
C ASP A 349 -21.01 3.90 7.47
N ASP A 350 -21.59 4.31 6.34
CA ASP A 350 -23.03 4.20 6.04
C ASP A 350 -23.40 2.88 5.33
N ARG A 351 -22.44 1.97 5.16
CA ARG A 351 -22.55 0.69 4.42
C ARG A 351 -22.96 0.80 2.95
N SER A 352 -22.90 1.99 2.35
CA SER A 352 -23.19 2.14 0.92
C SER A 352 -22.17 1.41 0.04
N ALA A 353 -20.95 1.21 0.54
CA ALA A 353 -19.89 0.49 -0.14
C ALA A 353 -20.10 -1.04 -0.08
N VAL A 354 -20.04 -1.69 -1.25
CA VAL A 354 -19.98 -3.13 -1.40
C VAL A 354 -18.53 -3.59 -1.24
N LEU A 355 -18.26 -4.33 -0.18
CA LEU A 355 -16.93 -4.86 0.14
C LEU A 355 -16.86 -6.33 -0.27
N ARG A 356 -15.69 -6.78 -0.70
CA ARG A 356 -15.44 -8.14 -1.20
C ARG A 356 -14.64 -8.98 -0.22
#